data_AF-A0A944C1B1-F1
#
_entry.id   AF-A0A944C1B1-F1
#
_cell.length_a   1.000
_cell.length_b   1.000
_cell.length_c   1.000
_cell.angle_alpha   90.00
_cell.angle_beta   90.00
_cell.angle_gamma   90.00
#
_symmetry.space_group_name_H-M   'P 1'
#
loop_
_entity.id
_entity.type
_entity.pdbx_description
1 polymer ?
#
loop_
_entity_poly.entity_id
_entity_poly.type
_entity_poly.pdbx_seq_one_letter_code
_entity_poly.pdbx_strand_id
1 'polypeptide(L)'
;MAIFKCKMCGGTLDINPGDSIAVCDYCGTKQTLPKLDDDKRANMYDRANHFRRNNEYDKAMGIYEQILNEDNTDAEAYWSIVLCRYGIEYVEDPATHTRIPTVNRAQYTSVFDDDNYKSALQYASAAQHDIYVQEATAINEIQKGILAISQKEEPFDVFICYKETDKDGRRTPDSVLANDLYHQLTNEGFKVFFARITLEDKLGTAYEPYIFAALNSAKVMVVLGTKPEYFNAVWVKNEWSRYLSLIKNGA
;
A
#
# COMPACT_ATOMS: atom_id res chain seq x y z
N MET A 1 28.81 10.60 -4.26
CA MET A 1 28.03 10.16 -3.10
C MET A 1 26.58 10.15 -3.51
N ALA A 2 25.98 8.96 -3.55
CA ALA A 2 24.56 8.83 -3.84
C ALA A 2 23.74 9.56 -2.77
N ILE A 3 22.78 10.38 -3.20
CA ILE A 3 21.83 11.07 -2.32
C ILE A 3 20.76 10.05 -1.95
N PHE A 4 20.67 9.69 -0.66
CA PHE A 4 19.61 8.81 -0.17
C PHE A 4 18.40 9.65 0.28
N LYS A 5 17.19 9.23 -0.09
CA LYS A 5 15.96 9.96 0.24
C LYS A 5 15.19 9.25 1.33
N CYS A 6 14.57 10.03 2.22
CA CYS A 6 13.62 9.56 3.22
C CYS A 6 12.53 8.74 2.54
N LYS A 7 12.31 7.50 3.03
CA LYS A 7 11.26 6.65 2.49
C LYS A 7 9.88 7.23 2.75
N MET A 8 9.68 7.99 3.82
CA MET A 8 8.37 8.56 4.19
C MET A 8 8.04 9.87 3.46
N CYS A 9 8.91 10.89 3.49
CA CYS A 9 8.60 12.21 2.91
C CYS A 9 9.34 12.53 1.59
N GLY A 10 10.36 11.74 1.22
CA GLY A 10 11.18 11.99 0.03
C GLY A 10 12.25 13.08 0.17
N GLY A 11 12.39 13.71 1.35
CA GLY A 11 13.48 14.63 1.65
C GLY A 11 14.84 13.93 1.65
N THR A 12 15.90 14.66 1.31
CA THR A 12 17.28 14.14 1.35
C THR A 12 17.67 13.77 2.79
N LEU A 13 18.38 12.66 2.96
CA LEU A 13 18.96 12.25 4.23
C LEU A 13 20.48 12.48 4.21
N ASP A 14 20.98 13.09 5.27
CA ASP A 14 22.41 13.13 5.57
C ASP A 14 22.78 11.87 6.37
N ILE A 15 23.68 11.06 5.83
CA ILE A 15 24.02 9.74 6.36
C ILE A 15 25.54 9.51 6.28
N ASN A 16 26.08 8.85 7.29
CA ASN A 16 27.47 8.43 7.29
C ASN A 16 27.62 6.97 6.83
N PRO A 17 28.77 6.60 6.24
CA PRO A 17 29.06 5.20 5.93
C PRO A 17 28.95 4.31 7.17
N GLY A 18 28.14 3.25 7.07
CA GLY A 18 27.90 2.29 8.17
C GLY A 18 26.70 2.63 9.07
N ASP A 19 26.06 3.78 8.88
CA ASP A 19 24.81 4.09 9.59
C ASP A 19 23.71 3.09 9.19
N SER A 20 23.03 2.52 10.18
CA SER A 20 21.87 1.64 9.96
C SER A 20 20.54 2.36 10.18
N ILE A 21 20.58 3.58 10.72
CA ILE A 21 19.44 4.46 10.97
C ILE A 21 19.84 5.92 10.73
N ALA A 22 18.87 6.77 10.39
CA ALA A 22 19.05 8.23 10.32
C ALA A 22 17.77 8.94 10.77
N VAL A 23 17.87 10.24 11.09
CA VAL A 23 16.71 11.09 11.33
C VAL A 23 16.53 12.01 10.13
N CYS A 24 15.31 12.12 9.62
CA CYS A 24 15.02 13.01 8.51
C CYS A 24 14.87 14.45 8.99
N ASP A 25 15.70 15.37 8.50
CA ASP A 25 15.61 16.80 8.85
C ASP A 25 14.31 17.47 8.37
N TYR A 26 13.62 16.88 7.40
CA TYR A 26 12.41 17.45 6.81
C TYR A 26 11.13 17.04 7.53
N CYS A 27 11.04 15.79 8.01
CA CYS A 27 9.83 15.26 8.67
C CYS A 27 10.07 14.78 10.11
N GLY A 28 11.29 14.88 10.61
CA GLY A 28 11.69 14.49 11.97
C GLY A 28 11.67 12.98 12.25
N THR A 29 11.24 12.16 11.30
CA THR A 29 11.06 10.73 11.54
C THR A 29 12.41 9.99 11.53
N LYS A 30 12.62 9.12 12.51
CA LYS A 30 13.72 8.17 12.50
C LYS A 30 13.45 7.11 11.42
N GLN A 31 14.42 6.86 10.55
CA GLN A 31 14.34 5.94 9.43
C GLN A 31 15.40 4.86 9.60
N THR A 32 15.07 3.64 9.21
CA THR A 32 16.07 2.61 8.94
C THR A 32 16.71 2.84 7.58
N LEU A 33 17.99 2.49 7.48
CA LEU A 33 18.78 2.62 6.27
C LEU A 33 19.14 1.24 5.71
N PRO A 34 19.22 1.11 4.38
CA PRO A 34 19.73 -0.10 3.76
C PRO A 34 21.25 -0.18 3.83
N LYS A 35 21.80 -1.33 3.43
CA LYS A 35 23.25 -1.48 3.25
C LYS A 35 23.69 -0.72 2.00
N LEU A 36 24.18 0.51 2.16
CA LEU A 36 24.64 1.38 1.06
C LEU A 36 26.15 1.20 0.79
N ASP A 37 26.51 0.03 0.26
CA ASP A 37 27.88 -0.36 -0.08
C ASP A 37 28.32 0.09 -1.48
N ASP A 38 27.39 0.31 -2.41
CA ASP A 38 27.68 0.84 -3.74
C ASP A 38 26.61 1.80 -4.32
N ASP A 39 27.01 2.59 -5.32
CA ASP A 39 26.14 3.57 -5.99
C ASP A 39 24.98 2.90 -6.77
N LYS A 40 25.14 1.66 -7.23
CA LYS A 40 24.09 0.95 -7.97
C LYS A 40 22.93 0.63 -7.02
N ARG A 41 23.21 0.10 -5.83
CA ARG A 41 22.20 -0.21 -4.82
C ARG A 41 21.50 1.04 -4.32
N ALA A 42 22.24 2.13 -4.10
CA ALA A 42 21.64 3.41 -3.74
C ALA A 42 20.63 3.90 -4.79
N ASN A 43 20.97 3.78 -6.08
CA ASN A 43 20.05 4.11 -7.19
C ASN A 43 18.82 3.19 -7.25
N MET A 44 18.99 1.89 -6.97
CA MET A 44 17.87 0.95 -6.90
C MET A 44 16.90 1.33 -5.78
N TYR A 45 17.40 1.66 -4.59
CA TYR A 45 16.56 2.12 -3.49
C TYR A 45 15.85 3.44 -3.78
N ASP A 46 16.50 4.44 -4.38
CA ASP A 46 15.82 5.70 -4.73
C ASP A 46 14.65 5.46 -5.68
N ARG A 47 14.86 4.61 -6.69
CA ARG A 47 13.82 4.23 -7.65
C ARG A 47 12.70 3.40 -7.01
N ALA A 48 13.03 2.43 -6.16
CA ALA A 48 12.03 1.60 -5.46
C ALA A 48 11.20 2.44 -4.48
N ASN A 49 11.85 3.32 -3.71
CA ASN A 49 11.17 4.24 -2.79
C ASN A 49 10.30 5.25 -3.55
N HIS A 50 10.71 5.70 -4.74
CA HIS A 50 9.87 6.53 -5.60
C HIS A 50 8.57 5.80 -5.98
N PHE A 51 8.66 4.57 -6.49
CA PHE A 51 7.47 3.77 -6.81
C PHE A 51 6.59 3.53 -5.58
N ARG A 52 7.18 3.20 -4.42
CA ARG A 52 6.45 2.96 -3.18
C ARG A 52 5.68 4.19 -2.70
N ARG A 53 6.30 5.39 -2.71
CA ARG A 53 5.63 6.65 -2.34
C ARG A 53 4.52 7.05 -3.32
N ASN A 54 4.55 6.55 -4.55
CA ASN A 54 3.48 6.72 -5.53
C ASN A 54 2.48 5.56 -5.53
N ASN A 55 2.49 4.71 -4.48
CA ASN A 55 1.62 3.55 -4.31
C ASN A 55 1.72 2.49 -5.44
N GLU A 56 2.81 2.54 -6.23
CA GLU A 56 3.14 1.53 -7.26
C GLU A 56 3.89 0.34 -6.63
N TYR A 57 3.28 -0.26 -5.61
CA TYR A 57 3.91 -1.24 -4.73
C TYR A 57 4.48 -2.45 -5.46
N ASP A 58 3.81 -2.98 -6.48
CA ASP A 58 4.28 -4.18 -7.21
C ASP A 58 5.58 -3.88 -7.98
N LYS A 59 5.72 -2.66 -8.52
CA LYS A 59 6.96 -2.23 -9.18
C LYS A 59 8.08 -2.02 -8.17
N ALA A 60 7.76 -1.47 -6.99
CA ALA A 60 8.72 -1.29 -5.91
C ALA A 60 9.23 -2.64 -5.39
N MET A 61 8.33 -3.60 -5.13
CA MET A 61 8.66 -4.96 -4.70
C MET A 61 9.63 -5.65 -5.66
N GLY A 62 9.37 -5.61 -6.97
CA GLY A 62 10.27 -6.24 -7.94
C GLY A 62 11.70 -5.67 -7.91
N ILE A 63 11.89 -4.41 -7.52
CA ILE A 63 13.23 -3.83 -7.34
C ILE A 63 13.83 -4.29 -6.01
N TYR A 64 13.09 -4.31 -4.91
CA TYR A 64 13.58 -4.81 -3.63
C TYR A 64 13.96 -6.30 -3.70
N GLU A 65 13.19 -7.12 -4.41
CA GLU A 65 13.52 -8.51 -4.71
C GLU A 65 14.82 -8.62 -5.52
N GLN A 66 15.05 -7.72 -6.48
CA GLN A 66 16.32 -7.66 -7.19
C GLN A 66 17.49 -7.32 -6.26
N ILE A 67 17.29 -6.41 -5.29
CA ILE A 67 18.30 -6.10 -4.27
C ILE A 67 18.62 -7.35 -3.44
N LEU A 68 17.60 -8.10 -3.01
CA LEU A 68 17.78 -9.33 -2.24
C LEU A 68 18.43 -10.47 -3.04
N ASN A 69 18.24 -10.50 -4.35
CA ASN A 69 18.95 -11.44 -5.22
C ASN A 69 20.47 -11.12 -5.29
N GLU A 70 20.86 -9.88 -5.03
CA GLU A 70 22.26 -9.44 -5.00
C GLU A 70 22.87 -9.56 -3.59
N ASP A 71 22.11 -9.20 -2.54
CA ASP A 71 22.44 -9.41 -1.14
C ASP A 71 21.19 -9.78 -0.32
N ASN A 72 21.08 -11.06 0.02
CA ASN A 72 19.96 -11.59 0.78
C ASN A 72 20.04 -11.31 2.29
N THR A 73 20.97 -10.47 2.73
CA THR A 73 21.14 -10.06 4.13
C THR A 73 20.80 -8.59 4.35
N ASP A 74 20.17 -7.92 3.37
CA ASP A 74 19.68 -6.54 3.52
C ASP A 74 18.31 -6.52 4.22
N ALA A 75 18.31 -6.16 5.49
CA ALA A 75 17.10 -6.07 6.31
C ALA A 75 16.10 -5.02 5.79
N GLU A 76 16.57 -3.91 5.23
CA GLU A 76 15.68 -2.84 4.74
C GLU A 76 14.94 -3.25 3.47
N ALA A 77 15.54 -4.09 2.62
CA ALA A 77 14.86 -4.62 1.44
C ALA A 77 13.69 -5.53 1.85
N TYR A 78 13.90 -6.43 2.81
CA TYR A 78 12.84 -7.25 3.38
C TYR A 78 11.72 -6.40 4.01
N TRP A 79 12.09 -5.42 4.85
CA TRP A 79 11.10 -4.52 5.46
C TRP A 79 10.32 -3.74 4.39
N SER A 80 11.01 -3.25 3.36
CA SER A 80 10.38 -2.51 2.27
C SER A 80 9.40 -3.37 1.45
N ILE A 81 9.66 -4.67 1.30
CA ILE A 81 8.72 -5.62 0.72
C ILE A 81 7.48 -5.77 1.61
N VAL A 82 7.64 -5.87 2.93
CA VAL A 82 6.50 -5.87 3.87
C VAL A 82 5.66 -4.60 3.68
N LEU A 83 6.29 -3.41 3.68
CA LEU A 83 5.58 -2.15 3.47
C LEU A 83 4.79 -2.14 2.15
N CYS A 84 5.35 -2.68 1.06
CA CYS A 84 4.64 -2.76 -0.21
C CYS A 84 3.49 -3.77 -0.19
N ARG A 85 3.70 -4.93 0.45
CA ARG A 85 2.72 -6.02 0.53
C ARG A 85 1.46 -5.58 1.30
N TYR A 86 1.64 -4.87 2.40
CA TYR A 86 0.54 -4.30 3.20
C TYR A 86 0.07 -2.93 2.70
N GLY A 87 0.67 -2.42 1.61
CA GLY A 87 0.27 -1.16 1.00
C GLY A 87 0.42 0.02 1.95
N ILE A 88 1.55 0.11 2.65
CA ILE A 88 1.80 1.12 3.67
C ILE A 88 2.15 2.45 3.02
N GLU A 89 1.32 3.44 3.29
CA GLU A 89 1.55 4.84 2.96
C GLU A 89 1.77 5.63 4.26
N TYR A 90 2.72 6.55 4.26
CA TYR A 90 2.99 7.39 5.44
C TYR A 90 2.44 8.79 5.21
N VAL A 91 1.27 9.05 5.79
CA VAL A 91 0.60 10.35 5.70
C VAL A 91 1.08 11.24 6.84
N GLU A 92 1.04 12.55 6.60
CA GLU A 92 1.35 13.52 7.65
C GLU A 92 0.12 13.73 8.52
N ASP A 93 0.27 13.57 9.83
CA ASP A 93 -0.74 13.94 10.80
C ASP A 93 -0.81 15.47 10.90
N PRO A 94 -1.97 16.10 10.60
CA PRO A 94 -2.11 17.56 10.67
C PRO A 94 -1.88 18.15 12.07
N ALA A 95 -2.09 17.37 13.12
CA ALA A 95 -1.95 17.84 14.50
C ALA A 95 -0.51 17.77 15.00
N THR A 96 0.21 16.70 14.66
CA THR A 96 1.57 16.45 15.18
C THR A 96 2.67 16.69 14.15
N HIS A 97 2.31 16.86 12.87
CA HIS A 97 3.23 16.89 11.72
C HIS A 97 4.10 15.63 11.58
N THR A 98 3.78 14.57 12.33
CA THR A 98 4.51 13.30 12.26
C THR A 98 3.98 12.45 11.12
N ARG A 99 4.83 11.56 10.60
CA ARG A 99 4.45 10.59 9.57
C ARG A 99 3.87 9.35 10.23
N ILE A 100 2.60 9.07 9.97
CA ILE A 100 1.88 7.92 10.51
C ILE A 100 1.54 6.93 9.37
N PRO A 101 1.63 5.61 9.61
CA PRO A 101 1.29 4.62 8.60
C PRO A 101 -0.23 4.54 8.40
N THR A 102 -0.64 4.31 7.16
CA THR A 102 -1.96 3.80 6.77
C THR A 102 -1.79 2.46 6.07
N VAL A 103 -2.87 1.68 5.95
CA VAL A 103 -2.88 0.38 5.28
C VAL A 103 -3.84 0.47 4.10
N ASN A 104 -3.31 0.34 2.87
CA ASN A 104 -4.08 0.39 1.61
C ASN A 104 -4.17 -0.97 0.90
N ARG A 105 -3.60 -2.02 1.50
CA ARG A 105 -3.69 -3.41 1.06
C ARG A 105 -3.89 -4.31 2.27
N ALA A 106 -5.03 -4.15 2.95
CA ALA A 106 -5.36 -4.98 4.10
C ALA A 106 -5.43 -6.47 3.73
N GLN A 107 -5.06 -7.31 4.69
CA GLN A 107 -4.98 -8.76 4.58
C GLN A 107 -5.48 -9.41 5.87
N TYR A 108 -5.80 -10.71 5.83
CA TYR A 108 -6.10 -11.48 7.05
C TYR A 108 -4.84 -11.86 7.83
N THR A 109 -3.73 -12.14 7.14
CA THR A 109 -2.44 -12.47 7.74
C THR A 109 -1.89 -11.26 8.50
N SER A 110 -1.49 -11.46 9.75
CA SER A 110 -0.83 -10.41 10.54
C SER A 110 0.55 -10.11 9.95
N VAL A 111 0.97 -8.85 10.00
CA VAL A 111 2.34 -8.43 9.66
C VAL A 111 3.40 -9.23 10.45
N PHE A 112 3.08 -9.68 11.66
CA PHE A 112 3.99 -10.49 12.47
C PHE A 112 4.23 -11.90 11.91
N ASP A 113 3.29 -12.42 11.13
CA ASP A 113 3.38 -13.74 10.52
C ASP A 113 4.10 -13.71 9.16
N ASP A 114 4.40 -12.52 8.63
CA ASP A 114 5.07 -12.35 7.33
C ASP A 114 6.54 -12.81 7.38
N ASP A 115 6.95 -13.65 6.42
CA ASP A 115 8.31 -14.18 6.39
C ASP A 115 9.36 -13.11 6.04
N ASN A 116 9.00 -12.07 5.29
CA ASN A 116 9.88 -10.93 5.07
C ASN A 116 10.02 -10.07 6.34
N TYR A 117 8.97 -9.97 7.16
CA TYR A 117 9.10 -9.31 8.47
C TYR A 117 10.08 -10.07 9.37
N LYS A 118 9.94 -11.40 9.46
CA LYS A 118 10.89 -12.25 10.22
C LYS A 118 12.32 -12.11 9.69
N SER A 119 12.49 -12.08 8.37
CA SER A 119 13.80 -11.89 7.73
C SER A 119 14.37 -10.50 7.99
N ALA A 120 13.53 -9.45 7.96
CA ALA A 120 13.95 -8.10 8.30
C ALA A 120 14.49 -8.03 9.73
N LEU A 121 13.81 -8.67 10.70
CA LEU A 121 14.31 -8.75 12.08
C LEU A 121 15.60 -9.57 12.20
N GLN A 122 15.71 -10.68 11.47
CA GLN A 122 16.88 -11.56 11.50
C GLN A 122 18.16 -10.84 11.06
N TYR A 123 18.08 -10.01 10.02
CA TYR A 123 19.24 -9.31 9.46
C TYR A 123 19.42 -7.88 9.99
N ALA A 124 18.49 -7.40 10.82
CA ALA A 124 18.55 -6.06 11.38
C ALA A 124 19.72 -5.88 12.34
N SER A 125 20.33 -4.70 12.31
CA SER A 125 21.06 -4.20 13.49
C SER A 125 20.10 -3.99 14.66
N ALA A 126 20.61 -3.94 15.89
CA ALA A 126 19.78 -3.70 17.08
C ALA A 126 18.91 -2.42 16.95
N ALA A 127 19.47 -1.35 16.38
CA ALA A 127 18.75 -0.09 16.16
C ALA A 127 17.63 -0.20 15.10
N GLN A 128 17.83 -0.97 14.03
CA GLN A 128 16.79 -1.23 13.03
C GLN A 128 15.70 -2.14 13.58
N HIS A 129 16.08 -3.15 14.37
CA HIS A 129 15.16 -4.11 14.97
C HIS A 129 14.08 -3.40 15.79
N ASP A 130 14.47 -2.48 16.66
CA ASP A 130 13.53 -1.72 17.50
C ASP A 130 12.54 -0.90 16.66
N ILE A 131 13.00 -0.29 15.56
CA ILE A 131 12.15 0.50 14.66
C ILE A 131 11.18 -0.42 13.90
N TYR A 132 11.65 -1.55 13.36
CA TYR A 132 10.79 -2.51 12.65
C TYR A 132 9.70 -3.07 13.57
N VAL A 133 10.03 -3.43 14.81
CA VAL A 133 9.03 -3.89 15.79
C VAL A 133 8.01 -2.80 16.09
N GLN A 134 8.46 -1.55 16.27
CA GLN A 134 7.56 -0.42 16.55
C GLN A 134 6.61 -0.17 15.37
N GLU A 135 7.13 -0.09 14.14
CA GLU A 135 6.33 0.15 12.95
C GLU A 135 5.38 -1.03 12.66
N ALA A 136 5.85 -2.28 12.77
CA ALA A 136 5.01 -3.46 12.61
C ALA A 136 3.87 -3.51 13.63
N THR A 137 4.14 -3.11 14.88
CA THR A 137 3.09 -3.01 15.91
C THR A 137 2.02 -1.99 15.52
N ALA A 138 2.42 -0.80 15.05
CA ALA A 138 1.47 0.21 14.59
C ALA A 138 0.62 -0.28 13.40
N ILE A 139 1.27 -0.92 12.41
CA ILE A 139 0.58 -1.51 11.24
C ILE A 139 -0.41 -2.59 11.67
N ASN A 140 -0.02 -3.47 12.59
CA ASN A 140 -0.87 -4.55 13.08
C ASN A 140 -2.13 -4.02 13.79
N GLU A 141 -2.01 -2.98 14.61
CA GLU A 141 -3.17 -2.39 15.27
C GLU A 141 -4.14 -1.72 14.28
N ILE A 142 -3.61 -1.04 13.25
CA ILE A 142 -4.44 -0.49 12.17
C ILE A 142 -5.17 -1.63 11.43
N GLN A 143 -4.45 -2.71 11.11
CA GLN A 143 -5.01 -3.88 10.43
C GLN A 143 -6.13 -4.53 11.25
N LYS A 144 -5.96 -4.68 12.57
CA LYS A 144 -7.02 -5.17 13.45
C LYS A 144 -8.26 -4.30 13.40
N GLY A 145 -8.10 -2.97 13.42
CA GLY A 145 -9.20 -2.01 13.28
C GLY A 145 -9.95 -2.19 11.95
N ILE A 146 -9.21 -2.33 10.86
CA ILE A 146 -9.75 -2.61 9.53
C ILE A 146 -10.58 -3.89 9.51
N LEU A 147 -10.03 -4.99 10.05
CA LEU A 147 -10.72 -6.28 10.10
C LEU A 147 -11.99 -6.22 10.97
N ALA A 148 -11.93 -5.54 12.12
CA ALA A 148 -13.06 -5.41 13.02
C ALA A 148 -14.24 -4.61 12.44
N ILE A 149 -13.96 -3.64 11.56
CA ILE A 149 -15.00 -2.91 10.80
C ILE A 149 -15.50 -3.78 9.65
N SER A 150 -14.59 -4.35 8.87
CA SER A 150 -14.94 -5.19 7.71
C SER A 150 -15.86 -6.36 8.06
N GLN A 151 -15.66 -6.99 9.23
CA GLN A 151 -16.51 -8.11 9.69
C GLN A 151 -17.96 -7.72 10.01
N LYS A 152 -18.25 -6.42 10.16
CA LYS A 152 -19.60 -5.91 10.41
C LYS A 152 -20.34 -5.55 9.11
N GLU A 153 -19.62 -5.45 8.00
CA GLU A 153 -20.21 -5.17 6.70
C GLU A 153 -20.90 -6.42 6.18
N GLU A 154 -22.15 -6.31 5.73
CA GLU A 154 -22.78 -7.47 5.09
C GLU A 154 -22.15 -7.72 3.71
N PRO A 155 -22.01 -8.99 3.29
CA PRO A 155 -21.34 -9.37 2.05
C PRO A 155 -21.90 -8.67 0.81
N PHE A 156 -21.01 -8.16 -0.04
CA PHE A 156 -21.33 -7.67 -1.38
C PHE A 156 -21.40 -8.83 -2.39
N ASP A 157 -22.25 -8.70 -3.41
CA ASP A 157 -22.30 -9.62 -4.55
C ASP A 157 -21.37 -9.18 -5.68
N VAL A 158 -21.30 -7.86 -5.93
CA VAL A 158 -20.55 -7.28 -7.06
C VAL A 158 -19.66 -6.14 -6.58
N PHE A 159 -18.40 -6.12 -7.04
CA PHE A 159 -17.48 -5.00 -6.87
C PHE A 159 -17.30 -4.26 -8.21
N ILE A 160 -17.58 -2.95 -8.26
CA ILE A 160 -17.32 -2.14 -9.46
C ILE A 160 -15.99 -1.39 -9.29
N CYS A 161 -14.99 -1.77 -10.10
CA CYS A 161 -13.66 -1.18 -10.13
C CYS A 161 -13.50 -0.28 -11.37
N TYR A 162 -13.15 0.99 -11.18
CA TYR A 162 -13.12 1.99 -12.26
C TYR A 162 -12.31 3.22 -11.86
N LYS A 163 -11.92 4.05 -12.84
CA LYS A 163 -11.25 5.33 -12.54
C LYS A 163 -12.28 6.44 -12.29
N GLU A 164 -12.37 6.99 -11.08
CA GLU A 164 -13.34 8.05 -10.77
C GLU A 164 -13.06 9.37 -11.52
N THR A 165 -11.87 9.93 -11.35
CA THR A 165 -11.49 11.25 -11.90
C THR A 165 -10.41 11.20 -12.98
N ASP A 166 -10.43 12.16 -13.91
CA ASP A 166 -9.32 12.44 -14.83
C ASP A 166 -8.25 13.35 -14.18
N LYS A 167 -7.30 13.83 -14.99
CA LYS A 167 -6.20 14.69 -14.53
C LYS A 167 -6.66 16.08 -14.07
N ASP A 168 -7.83 16.53 -14.52
CA ASP A 168 -8.42 17.82 -14.16
C ASP A 168 -9.40 17.68 -12.97
N GLY A 169 -9.49 16.48 -12.37
CA GLY A 169 -10.42 16.19 -11.28
C GLY A 169 -11.87 16.00 -11.72
N ARG A 170 -12.15 15.95 -13.04
CA ARG A 170 -13.50 15.73 -13.57
C ARG A 170 -13.81 14.25 -13.60
N ARG A 171 -15.10 13.90 -13.53
CA ARG A 171 -15.53 12.50 -13.70
C ARG A 171 -15.08 11.95 -15.05
N THR A 172 -14.53 10.74 -15.04
CA THR A 172 -14.23 10.04 -16.28
C THR A 172 -15.51 9.48 -16.92
N PRO A 173 -15.47 9.10 -18.22
CA PRO A 173 -16.52 8.28 -18.82
C PRO A 173 -16.77 6.97 -18.07
N ASP A 174 -15.73 6.35 -17.50
CA ASP A 174 -15.84 5.12 -16.72
C ASP A 174 -16.70 5.32 -15.47
N SER A 175 -16.53 6.46 -14.79
CA SER A 175 -17.35 6.82 -13.62
C SER A 175 -18.83 6.95 -13.98
N VAL A 176 -19.14 7.51 -15.15
CA VAL A 176 -20.53 7.62 -15.62
C VAL A 176 -21.11 6.24 -15.91
N LEU A 177 -20.39 5.39 -16.64
CA LEU A 177 -20.81 4.02 -16.92
C LEU A 177 -20.96 3.17 -15.65
N ALA A 178 -20.04 3.33 -14.69
CA ALA A 178 -20.08 2.65 -13.39
C ALA A 178 -21.33 3.02 -12.60
N ASN A 179 -21.76 4.29 -12.66
CA ASN A 179 -22.99 4.74 -12.02
C ASN A 179 -24.24 4.08 -12.62
N ASP A 180 -24.31 4.02 -13.95
CA ASP A 180 -25.44 3.39 -14.64
C ASP A 180 -25.49 1.88 -14.36
N LEU A 181 -24.34 1.21 -14.37
CA LEU A 181 -24.22 -0.20 -14.03
C LEU A 181 -24.64 -0.47 -12.58
N TYR A 182 -24.20 0.38 -11.63
CA TYR A 182 -24.58 0.28 -10.23
C TYR A 182 -26.10 0.25 -10.08
N HIS A 183 -26.80 1.24 -10.64
CA HIS A 183 -28.26 1.33 -10.51
C HIS A 183 -28.98 0.15 -11.15
N GLN A 184 -28.52 -0.33 -12.31
CA GLN A 184 -29.10 -1.52 -12.96
C GLN A 184 -28.95 -2.76 -12.07
N LEU A 185 -27.75 -3.03 -11.56
CA LEU A 185 -27.50 -4.17 -10.70
C LEU A 185 -28.27 -4.09 -9.37
N THR A 186 -28.36 -2.89 -8.76
CA THR A 186 -29.15 -2.73 -7.53
C THR A 186 -30.65 -2.89 -7.77
N ASN A 187 -31.16 -2.49 -8.94
CA ASN A 187 -32.57 -2.69 -9.31
C ASN A 187 -32.92 -4.18 -9.48
N GLU A 188 -31.95 -5.00 -9.89
CA GLU A 188 -32.04 -6.46 -9.92
C GLU A 188 -31.85 -7.11 -8.54
N GLY A 189 -31.61 -6.32 -7.49
CA GLY A 189 -31.52 -6.78 -6.11
C GLY A 189 -30.12 -7.21 -5.64
N PHE A 190 -29.07 -6.95 -6.42
CA PHE A 190 -27.70 -7.25 -6.00
C PHE A 190 -27.17 -6.23 -5.00
N LYS A 191 -26.37 -6.68 -4.02
CA LYS A 191 -25.60 -5.78 -3.16
C LYS A 191 -24.29 -5.40 -3.86
N VAL A 192 -24.19 -4.16 -4.31
CA VAL A 192 -23.07 -3.69 -5.15
C VAL A 192 -22.17 -2.74 -4.38
N PHE A 193 -20.87 -3.01 -4.36
CA PHE A 193 -19.86 -2.05 -3.92
C PHE A 193 -19.55 -1.10 -5.08
N PHE A 194 -19.83 0.18 -4.85
CA PHE A 194 -19.50 1.26 -5.78
C PHE A 194 -18.91 2.41 -4.98
N ALA A 195 -17.59 2.60 -5.11
CA ALA A 195 -16.80 3.46 -4.24
C ALA A 195 -17.41 4.86 -4.02
N ARG A 196 -18.00 5.46 -5.06
CA ARG A 196 -18.59 6.80 -5.00
C ARG A 196 -19.80 6.92 -4.08
N ILE A 197 -20.58 5.84 -3.95
CA ILE A 197 -21.78 5.79 -3.09
C ILE A 197 -21.43 5.13 -1.76
N THR A 198 -20.75 3.97 -1.80
CA THR A 198 -20.45 3.20 -0.58
C THR A 198 -19.52 3.93 0.38
N LEU A 199 -18.66 4.83 -0.12
CA LEU A 199 -17.68 5.55 0.68
C LEU A 199 -18.03 7.05 0.88
N GLU A 200 -19.19 7.52 0.39
CA GLU A 200 -19.53 8.95 0.35
C GLU A 200 -19.52 9.61 1.75
N ASP A 201 -19.94 8.87 2.77
CA ASP A 201 -20.01 9.32 4.16
C ASP A 201 -18.77 8.97 4.99
N LYS A 202 -17.73 8.42 4.35
CA LYS A 202 -16.50 7.97 5.02
C LYS A 202 -15.38 8.99 4.84
N LEU A 203 -14.51 9.10 5.83
CA LEU A 203 -13.25 9.80 5.67
C LEU A 203 -12.30 8.94 4.84
N GLY A 204 -11.48 9.56 3.98
CA GLY A 204 -10.56 8.83 3.09
C GLY A 204 -9.64 7.82 3.78
N THR A 205 -9.20 8.14 5.00
CA THR A 205 -8.39 7.24 5.85
C THR A 205 -9.15 6.01 6.35
N ALA A 206 -10.49 6.02 6.25
CA ALA A 206 -11.38 4.94 6.67
C ALA A 206 -12.00 4.18 5.49
N TYR A 207 -11.48 4.33 4.26
CA TYR A 207 -11.99 3.62 3.08
C TYR A 207 -11.60 2.13 3.05
N GLU A 208 -10.36 1.80 3.41
CA GLU A 208 -9.84 0.43 3.27
C GLU A 208 -10.70 -0.65 3.96
N PRO A 209 -11.30 -0.48 5.15
CA PRO A 209 -12.19 -1.49 5.73
C PRO A 209 -13.34 -1.92 4.82
N TYR A 210 -13.96 -0.96 4.13
CA TYR A 210 -15.10 -1.20 3.25
C TYR A 210 -14.65 -1.78 1.91
N ILE A 211 -13.53 -1.29 1.37
CA ILE A 211 -12.90 -1.84 0.16
C ILE A 211 -12.49 -3.30 0.42
N PHE A 212 -11.85 -3.56 1.55
CA PHE A 212 -11.42 -4.91 1.95
C PHE A 212 -12.62 -5.84 2.12
N ALA A 213 -13.69 -5.39 2.80
CA ALA A 213 -14.92 -6.18 2.93
C ALA A 213 -15.47 -6.57 1.56
N ALA A 214 -15.62 -5.59 0.66
CA ALA A 214 -16.16 -5.82 -0.67
C ALA A 214 -15.27 -6.70 -1.55
N LEU A 215 -13.95 -6.52 -1.51
CA LEU A 215 -13.01 -7.36 -2.26
C LEU A 215 -13.06 -8.83 -1.83
N ASN A 216 -13.27 -9.09 -0.54
CA ASN A 216 -13.28 -10.46 0.01
C ASN A 216 -14.67 -11.12 0.00
N SER A 217 -15.74 -10.36 -0.22
CA SER A 217 -17.10 -10.91 -0.27
C SER A 217 -17.68 -10.99 -1.68
N ALA A 218 -17.32 -10.05 -2.57
CA ALA A 218 -17.88 -9.97 -3.91
C ALA A 218 -17.56 -11.24 -4.70
N LYS A 219 -18.60 -11.81 -5.32
CA LYS A 219 -18.48 -12.98 -6.21
C LYS A 219 -17.99 -12.60 -7.59
N VAL A 220 -18.29 -11.36 -8.00
CA VAL A 220 -17.91 -10.81 -9.30
C VAL A 220 -17.30 -9.43 -9.10
N MET A 221 -16.15 -9.19 -9.72
CA MET A 221 -15.65 -7.84 -9.95
C MET A 221 -15.89 -7.45 -11.40
N VAL A 222 -16.48 -6.28 -11.62
CA VAL A 222 -16.57 -5.64 -12.94
C VAL A 222 -15.53 -4.53 -13.00
N VAL A 223 -14.51 -4.73 -13.84
CA VAL A 223 -13.47 -3.72 -14.09
C VAL A 223 -13.85 -2.91 -15.33
N LEU A 224 -14.20 -1.64 -15.14
CA LEU A 224 -14.60 -0.74 -16.22
C LEU A 224 -13.44 0.17 -16.61
N GLY A 225 -13.17 0.22 -17.91
CA GLY A 225 -12.18 1.12 -18.46
C GLY A 225 -12.41 1.41 -19.94
N THR A 226 -12.59 2.68 -20.28
CA THR A 226 -12.69 3.16 -21.66
C THR A 226 -11.33 3.43 -22.30
N LYS A 227 -10.25 3.39 -21.50
CA LYS A 227 -8.87 3.59 -21.97
C LYS A 227 -7.87 2.67 -21.26
N PRO A 228 -6.81 2.19 -21.95
CA PRO A 228 -5.77 1.37 -21.34
C PRO A 228 -5.11 2.00 -20.10
N GLU A 229 -4.92 3.33 -20.08
CA GLU A 229 -4.33 4.01 -18.94
C GLU A 229 -5.20 3.95 -17.67
N TYR A 230 -6.52 3.81 -17.79
CA TYR A 230 -7.42 3.76 -16.63
C TYR A 230 -7.33 2.42 -15.90
N PHE A 231 -7.19 1.31 -16.62
CA PHE A 231 -6.88 0.00 -16.02
C PHE A 231 -5.53 -0.02 -15.30
N ASN A 232 -4.60 0.85 -15.70
CA ASN A 232 -3.27 0.97 -15.11
C ASN A 232 -3.16 2.09 -14.07
N ALA A 233 -4.24 2.82 -13.80
CA ALA A 233 -4.24 3.81 -12.73
C ALA A 233 -4.00 3.11 -11.38
N VAL A 234 -3.21 3.75 -10.51
CA VAL A 234 -2.65 3.11 -9.31
C VAL A 234 -3.71 2.42 -8.45
N TRP A 235 -4.80 3.12 -8.12
CA TRP A 235 -5.91 2.58 -7.34
C TRP A 235 -6.69 1.47 -8.05
N VAL A 236 -7.03 1.68 -9.33
CA VAL A 236 -7.77 0.70 -10.15
C VAL A 236 -6.97 -0.60 -10.25
N LYS A 237 -5.68 -0.48 -10.57
CA LYS A 237 -4.76 -1.61 -10.64
C LYS A 237 -4.59 -2.33 -9.33
N ASN A 238 -4.52 -1.58 -8.22
CA ASN A 238 -4.46 -2.15 -6.88
C ASN A 238 -5.68 -3.04 -6.58
N GLU A 239 -6.89 -2.56 -6.87
CA GLU A 239 -8.12 -3.31 -6.61
C GLU A 239 -8.24 -4.57 -7.47
N TRP A 240 -8.13 -4.44 -8.81
CA TRP A 240 -8.34 -5.61 -9.66
C TRP A 240 -7.22 -6.65 -9.55
N SER A 241 -5.98 -6.24 -9.26
CA SER A 241 -4.89 -7.20 -9.09
C SER A 241 -5.06 -8.00 -7.80
N ARG A 242 -5.51 -7.37 -6.71
CA ARG A 242 -5.86 -8.03 -5.45
C ARG A 242 -6.99 -9.04 -5.66
N TYR A 243 -8.08 -8.62 -6.30
CA TYR A 243 -9.20 -9.51 -6.59
C TYR A 243 -8.78 -10.69 -7.46
N LEU A 244 -8.01 -10.45 -8.52
CA LEU A 244 -7.49 -11.51 -9.37
C LEU A 244 -6.61 -12.50 -8.59
N SER A 245 -5.82 -12.03 -7.64
CA SER A 245 -5.02 -12.90 -6.77
C SER A 245 -5.90 -13.75 -5.85
N LEU A 246 -6.98 -13.19 -5.30
CA LEU A 246 -7.93 -13.95 -4.46
C LEU A 246 -8.55 -15.10 -5.24
N ILE A 247 -9.08 -14.81 -6.44
CA ILE A 247 -9.69 -15.83 -7.31
C ILE A 247 -8.68 -16.92 -7.71
N LYS A 248 -7.44 -16.54 -8.05
CA LYS A 248 -6.38 -17.52 -8.37
C LYS A 248 -6.02 -18.45 -7.21
N ASN A 249 -6.21 -17.97 -5.98
CA ASN A 249 -5.96 -18.73 -4.76
C ASN A 249 -7.19 -19.52 -4.26
N GLY A 250 -8.28 -19.55 -5.05
CA GLY A 250 -9.44 -20.40 -4.79
C GLY A 250 -10.57 -19.76 -3.97
N ALA A 251 -10.66 -18.42 -3.97
CA ALA A 251 -11.82 -17.70 -3.47
C ALA A 251 -13.10 -18.02 -4.26
#